data_AF-A0A1M4WD37-F1
#
_entry.id   AF-A0A1M4WD37-F1
#
_cell.length_a   1.000
_cell.length_b   1.000
_cell.length_c   1.000
_cell.angle_alpha   90.00
_cell.angle_beta   90.00
_cell.angle_gamma   90.00
#
_symmetry.space_group_name_H-M   'P 1'
#
loop_
_entity.id
_entity.type
_entity.pdbx_description
1 polymer ?
#
loop_
_entity_poly.entity_id
_entity_poly.type
_entity_poly.pdbx_seq_one_letter_code
_entity_poly.pdbx_strand_id
1 'polypeptide(L)'
;MNKHTKRNLLIKLAFIIASIMQPMQIKAADIDASSRKITVVADKISLTQLFSQIEKQTDFLFFYVNADVQNIYVRVQARNKSINDVLNEALKGTGLIYKIKNRYINIYRNKNNEPERSQQTRRITGRITDENGETIVGANIIEEGTNKGTISDINGRFSMNLEDNPVIQVSFTGFAPLSINTKGKSELLIVLKENSK
;
A
#
# COMPACT_ATOMS: atom_id res chain seq x y z
N MET A 1 14.45 69.26 39.28
CA MET A 1 14.00 67.86 39.10
C MET A 1 14.81 66.96 40.04
N ASN A 2 14.22 66.49 41.14
CA ASN A 2 14.94 65.81 42.22
C ASN A 2 15.52 64.45 41.79
N LYS A 3 16.66 64.08 42.37
CA LYS A 3 17.37 62.81 42.10
C LYS A 3 16.45 61.59 42.28
N HIS A 4 15.52 61.66 43.23
CA HIS A 4 14.49 60.65 43.47
C HIS A 4 13.45 60.56 42.34
N THR A 5 13.04 61.69 41.77
CA THR A 5 12.06 61.73 40.67
C THR A 5 12.65 61.16 39.37
N LYS A 6 13.93 61.45 39.07
CA LYS A 6 14.64 60.86 37.92
C LYS A 6 14.85 59.35 38.07
N ARG A 7 15.17 58.88 39.29
CA ARG A 7 15.33 57.43 39.57
C ARG A 7 14.01 56.68 39.39
N ASN A 8 12.91 57.24 39.88
CA ASN A 8 11.59 56.62 39.73
C ASN A 8 11.09 56.67 38.27
N LEU A 9 11.50 57.68 37.49
CA LEU A 9 11.20 57.74 36.05
C LEU A 9 12.01 56.72 35.24
N LEU A 10 13.30 56.55 35.54
CA LEU A 10 14.16 55.54 34.89
C LEU A 10 13.71 54.10 35.20
N ILE A 11 13.29 53.83 36.44
CA ILE A 11 12.74 52.52 36.82
C ILE A 11 11.42 52.27 36.07
N LYS A 12 10.52 53.26 35.98
CA LYS A 12 9.28 53.13 35.19
C LYS A 12 9.53 52.93 33.69
N LEU A 13 10.53 53.60 33.12
CA LEU A 13 10.89 53.44 31.70
C LEU A 13 11.48 52.04 31.43
N ALA A 14 12.32 51.52 32.32
CA ALA A 14 12.87 50.16 32.23
C ALA A 14 11.78 49.08 32.33
N PHE A 15 10.76 49.29 33.17
CA PHE A 15 9.60 48.40 33.26
C PHE A 15 8.71 48.41 32.00
N ILE A 16 8.56 49.56 31.34
CA ILE A 16 7.78 49.67 30.10
C ILE A 16 8.51 48.97 28.93
N ILE A 17 9.83 49.13 28.82
CA ILE A 17 10.63 48.48 27.77
C ILE A 17 10.64 46.94 27.96
N ALA A 18 10.73 46.46 29.20
CA ALA A 18 10.67 45.03 29.50
C ALA A 18 9.28 44.40 29.21
N SER A 19 8.20 45.19 29.20
CA SER A 19 6.86 44.71 28.87
C SER A 19 6.62 44.52 27.37
N ILE A 20 7.43 45.19 26.52
CA ILE A 20 7.34 45.08 25.05
C ILE A 20 8.17 43.89 24.52
N MET A 21 9.20 43.45 25.26
CA MET A 21 9.99 42.25 24.97
C MET A 21 9.44 41.00 25.68
N GLN A 22 8.16 40.69 25.49
CA GLN A 22 7.73 39.33 25.79
C GLN A 22 8.44 38.38 24.82
N PRO A 23 9.16 37.33 25.27
CA PRO A 23 9.68 36.34 24.35
C PRO A 23 8.48 35.76 23.62
N MET A 24 8.43 36.00 22.32
CA MET A 24 7.43 35.39 21.45
C MET A 24 7.58 33.89 21.63
N GLN A 25 6.69 33.29 22.41
CA GLN A 25 6.63 31.85 22.52
C GLN A 25 6.20 31.37 21.15
N ILE A 26 7.16 30.96 20.33
CA ILE A 26 6.88 30.18 19.14
C ILE A 26 6.31 28.88 19.68
N LYS A 27 4.99 28.85 19.91
CA LYS A 27 4.26 27.61 19.81
C LYS A 27 4.61 27.14 18.42
N ALA A 28 5.42 26.09 18.32
CA ALA A 28 5.49 25.32 17.10
C ALA A 28 4.04 24.98 16.81
N ALA A 29 3.43 25.71 15.87
CA ALA A 29 2.25 25.19 15.23
C ALA A 29 2.77 23.89 14.65
N ASP A 30 2.33 22.77 15.21
CA ASP A 30 2.23 21.57 14.41
C ASP A 30 1.50 22.05 13.15
N ILE A 31 2.24 22.26 12.06
CA ILE A 31 1.63 22.63 10.80
C ILE A 31 1.01 21.33 10.34
N ASP A 32 -0.14 21.02 10.93
CA ASP A 32 -0.95 19.89 10.55
C ASP A 32 -1.13 19.98 9.05
N ALA A 33 -0.84 18.89 8.35
CA ALA A 33 -1.03 18.77 6.91
C ALA A 33 -2.45 19.23 6.50
N SER A 34 -3.40 19.18 7.42
CA SER A 34 -4.76 19.71 7.37
C SER A 34 -4.89 21.20 7.03
N SER A 35 -3.85 22.03 7.23
CA SER A 35 -3.94 23.50 7.12
C SER A 35 -3.42 24.10 5.81
N ARG A 36 -2.61 23.38 5.02
CA ARG A 36 -2.07 23.87 3.75
C ARG A 36 -3.08 23.66 2.62
N LYS A 37 -3.63 24.76 2.12
CA LYS A 37 -4.60 24.76 1.01
C LYS A 37 -3.87 24.85 -0.33
N ILE A 38 -4.27 24.01 -1.27
CA ILE A 38 -3.63 23.88 -2.59
C ILE A 38 -4.70 24.03 -3.67
N THR A 39 -4.30 24.57 -4.83
CA THR A 39 -5.13 24.61 -6.02
C THR A 39 -4.46 23.82 -7.14
N VAL A 40 -5.11 22.75 -7.57
CA VAL A 40 -4.73 21.94 -8.73
C VAL A 40 -5.98 21.63 -9.54
N VAL A 41 -6.01 22.11 -10.78
CA VAL A 41 -7.11 21.92 -11.71
C VAL A 41 -6.56 21.24 -12.96
N ALA A 42 -6.93 19.98 -13.17
CA ALA A 42 -6.45 19.19 -14.29
C ALA A 42 -7.47 18.13 -14.72
N ASP A 43 -7.75 18.09 -16.03
CA ASP A 43 -8.74 17.16 -16.60
C ASP A 43 -8.21 15.73 -16.78
N LYS A 44 -6.94 15.58 -17.14
CA LYS A 44 -6.22 14.30 -17.22
C LYS A 44 -4.73 14.56 -17.16
N ILE A 45 -4.09 14.20 -16.05
CA ILE A 45 -2.63 14.30 -15.88
C ILE A 45 -2.09 12.99 -15.32
N SER A 46 -0.80 12.70 -15.54
CA SER A 46 -0.20 11.56 -14.87
C SER A 46 -0.14 11.80 -13.37
N LEU A 47 -0.26 10.73 -12.59
CA LEU A 47 -0.19 10.83 -11.14
C LEU A 47 1.15 11.41 -10.66
N THR A 48 2.25 11.09 -11.35
CA THR A 48 3.58 11.67 -11.10
C THR A 48 3.65 13.17 -11.40
N GLN A 49 2.95 13.65 -12.43
CA GLN A 49 2.84 15.08 -12.72
C GLN A 49 2.03 15.81 -11.66
N LEU A 50 0.94 15.20 -11.16
CA LEU A 50 0.18 15.74 -10.04
C LEU A 50 1.08 15.93 -8.80
N PHE A 51 1.85 14.90 -8.44
CA PHE A 51 2.79 14.98 -7.31
C PHE A 51 3.77 16.13 -7.50
N SER A 52 4.41 16.23 -8.67
CA SER A 52 5.34 17.32 -8.96
C SER A 52 4.70 18.71 -8.86
N GLN A 53 3.45 18.88 -9.29
CA GLN A 53 2.74 20.16 -9.14
C GLN A 53 2.47 20.52 -7.67
N ILE A 54 2.17 19.53 -6.84
CA ILE A 54 1.97 19.72 -5.40
C ILE A 54 3.29 20.09 -4.73
N GLU A 55 4.39 19.40 -5.04
CA GLU A 55 5.74 19.69 -4.51
C GLU A 55 6.24 21.08 -4.92
N LYS A 56 5.81 21.62 -6.06
CA LYS A 56 6.17 22.99 -6.48
C LYS A 56 5.43 24.07 -5.69
N GLN A 57 4.25 23.75 -5.16
CA GLN A 57 3.41 24.71 -4.42
C GLN A 57 3.55 24.58 -2.90
N THR A 58 4.21 23.52 -2.42
CA THR A 58 4.24 23.14 -1.00
C THR A 58 5.58 22.54 -0.61
N ASP A 59 5.83 22.41 0.68
CA ASP A 59 7.06 21.78 1.19
C ASP A 59 6.95 20.24 1.25
N PHE A 60 5.88 19.65 0.70
CA PHE A 60 5.67 18.21 0.71
C PHE A 60 6.65 17.50 -0.23
N LEU A 61 6.97 16.25 0.10
CA LEU A 61 7.84 15.38 -0.69
C LEU A 61 7.19 14.01 -0.82
N PHE A 62 7.02 13.54 -2.05
CA PHE A 62 6.38 12.27 -2.36
C PHE A 62 7.42 11.14 -2.48
N PHE A 63 7.11 10.01 -1.84
CA PHE A 63 7.86 8.77 -1.99
C PHE A 63 6.92 7.67 -2.48
N TYR A 64 7.37 6.91 -3.46
CA TYR A 64 6.60 5.85 -4.07
C TYR A 64 7.50 4.88 -4.82
N VAL A 65 7.00 3.68 -5.08
CA VAL A 65 7.62 2.73 -6.01
C VAL A 65 7.18 3.11 -7.43
N ASN A 66 8.14 3.35 -8.34
CA ASN A 66 7.84 3.76 -9.73
C ASN A 66 6.84 2.82 -10.42
N ALA A 67 7.00 1.50 -10.21
CA ALA A 67 6.13 0.49 -10.82
C ALA A 67 4.67 0.56 -10.37
N ASP A 68 4.39 1.12 -9.18
CA ASP A 68 3.03 1.22 -8.64
C ASP A 68 2.27 2.44 -9.18
N VAL A 69 2.98 3.47 -9.64
CA VAL A 69 2.38 4.76 -10.06
C VAL A 69 2.48 5.01 -11.56
N GLN A 70 3.32 4.26 -12.27
CA GLN A 70 3.47 4.37 -13.72
C GLN A 70 2.13 4.11 -14.42
N ASN A 71 1.87 4.87 -15.49
CA ASN A 71 0.65 4.77 -16.32
C ASN A 71 -0.69 5.05 -15.59
N ILE A 72 -0.67 5.60 -14.38
CA ILE A 72 -1.89 6.05 -13.70
C ILE A 72 -2.17 7.50 -14.08
N TYR A 73 -3.39 7.73 -14.58
CA TYR A 73 -3.91 9.05 -14.92
C TYR A 73 -5.07 9.40 -14.02
N VAL A 74 -5.08 10.64 -13.55
CA VAL A 74 -6.07 11.14 -12.60
C VAL A 74 -6.67 12.44 -13.10
N ARG A 75 -7.91 12.68 -12.68
CA ARG A 75 -8.62 13.94 -12.83
C ARG A 75 -8.79 14.57 -11.46
N VAL A 76 -8.40 15.82 -11.32
CA VAL A 76 -8.45 16.51 -10.03
C VAL A 76 -9.01 17.90 -10.25
N GLN A 77 -10.07 18.22 -9.50
CA GLN A 77 -10.70 19.53 -9.48
C GLN A 77 -10.60 20.09 -8.06
N ALA A 78 -9.38 20.44 -7.66
CA ALA A 78 -9.07 20.94 -6.35
C ALA A 78 -8.83 22.45 -6.38
N ARG A 79 -9.70 23.23 -5.74
CA ARG A 79 -9.51 24.67 -5.52
C ARG A 79 -9.54 24.93 -4.04
N ASN A 80 -8.44 25.47 -3.51
CA ASN A 80 -8.30 25.82 -2.09
C ASN A 80 -8.60 24.64 -1.14
N LYS A 81 -8.22 23.41 -1.53
CA LYS A 81 -8.48 22.18 -0.78
C LYS A 81 -7.27 21.76 0.05
N SER A 82 -7.49 21.02 1.14
CA SER A 82 -6.37 20.46 1.91
C SER A 82 -5.67 19.35 1.11
N ILE A 83 -4.39 19.09 1.40
CA ILE A 83 -3.65 18.00 0.76
C ILE A 83 -4.36 16.64 0.88
N ASN A 84 -5.00 16.39 2.02
CA ASN A 84 -5.75 15.15 2.25
C ASN A 84 -6.92 15.05 1.27
N ASP A 85 -7.68 16.12 1.07
CA ASP A 85 -8.81 16.13 0.14
C ASP A 85 -8.35 15.93 -1.31
N VAL A 86 -7.23 16.56 -1.70
CA VAL A 86 -6.66 16.41 -3.04
C VAL A 86 -6.23 14.96 -3.28
N LEU A 87 -5.53 14.34 -2.32
CA LEU A 87 -5.06 12.96 -2.46
C LEU A 87 -6.21 11.95 -2.38
N ASN A 88 -7.22 12.20 -1.55
CA ASN A 88 -8.42 11.37 -1.47
C ASN A 88 -9.17 11.36 -2.81
N GLU A 89 -9.27 12.51 -3.48
CA GLU A 89 -9.88 12.62 -4.81
C GLU A 89 -9.02 11.96 -5.89
N ALA A 90 -7.72 12.28 -5.91
CA ALA A 90 -6.78 11.81 -6.94
C ALA A 90 -6.55 10.30 -6.90
N LEU A 91 -6.46 9.70 -5.72
CA LEU A 91 -6.15 8.27 -5.56
C LEU A 91 -7.42 7.39 -5.54
N LYS A 92 -8.61 8.00 -5.68
CA LYS A 92 -9.87 7.25 -5.69
C LYS A 92 -9.89 6.26 -6.86
N GLY A 93 -10.04 4.98 -6.56
CA GLY A 93 -10.15 3.91 -7.56
C GLY A 93 -8.81 3.50 -8.21
N THR A 94 -7.67 4.03 -7.76
CA THR A 94 -6.35 3.65 -8.29
C THR A 94 -5.75 2.44 -7.57
N GLY A 95 -6.35 2.00 -6.45
CA GLY A 95 -5.78 0.98 -5.56
C GLY A 95 -4.59 1.47 -4.74
N LEU A 96 -4.26 2.77 -4.80
CA LEU A 96 -3.20 3.39 -4.02
C LEU A 96 -3.75 4.06 -2.77
N ILE A 97 -2.96 4.03 -1.70
CA ILE A 97 -3.21 4.78 -0.47
C ILE A 97 -1.96 5.56 -0.09
N TYR A 98 -2.14 6.51 0.83
CA TYR A 98 -1.07 7.39 1.26
C TYR A 98 -0.96 7.44 2.79
N LYS A 99 0.25 7.71 3.27
CA LYS A 99 0.53 8.09 4.65
C LYS A 99 1.34 9.36 4.67
N ILE A 100 0.85 10.37 5.38
CA ILE A 100 1.55 11.63 5.61
C ILE A 100 2.26 11.56 6.96
N LYS A 101 3.57 11.85 6.95
CA LYS A 101 4.37 12.04 8.16
C LYS A 101 5.16 13.34 8.02
N ASN A 102 4.74 14.37 8.75
CA ASN A 102 5.26 15.74 8.64
C ASN A 102 5.11 16.26 7.20
N ARG A 103 6.23 16.40 6.47
CA ARG A 103 6.27 16.82 5.07
C ARG A 103 6.38 15.65 4.07
N TYR A 104 6.53 14.43 4.54
CA TYR A 104 6.74 13.26 3.68
C TYR A 104 5.42 12.54 3.42
N ILE A 105 5.13 12.28 2.15
CA ILE A 105 3.93 11.59 1.70
C ILE A 105 4.36 10.28 1.04
N ASN A 106 4.14 9.15 1.73
CA ASN A 106 4.42 7.83 1.18
C ASN A 106 3.16 7.32 0.45
N ILE A 107 3.28 7.04 -0.84
CA ILE A 107 2.23 6.40 -1.66
C ILE A 107 2.60 4.93 -1.83
N TYR A 108 1.64 4.06 -1.57
CA TYR A 108 1.84 2.62 -1.68
C TYR A 108 0.55 1.93 -2.07
N ARG A 109 0.68 0.78 -2.75
CA ARG A 109 -0.48 -0.01 -3.15
C ARG A 109 -1.20 -0.55 -1.92
N ASN A 110 -2.50 -0.31 -1.86
CA ASN A 110 -3.34 -0.92 -0.87
C ASN A 110 -3.63 -2.37 -1.29
N LYS A 111 -2.86 -3.30 -0.73
CA LYS A 111 -3.07 -4.74 -0.93
C LYS A 111 -4.44 -5.23 -0.41
N ASN A 112 -5.18 -4.38 0.31
CA ASN A 112 -6.48 -4.71 0.89
C ASN A 112 -7.67 -4.03 0.17
N ASN A 113 -7.43 -3.06 -0.74
CA ASN A 113 -8.48 -2.34 -1.50
C ASN A 113 -8.14 -2.23 -3.00
N GLU A 114 -7.68 -3.32 -3.61
CA GLU A 114 -8.19 -3.59 -4.96
C GLU A 114 -9.73 -3.61 -4.83
N PRO A 115 -10.54 -3.11 -5.79
CA PRO A 115 -11.94 -3.50 -5.78
C PRO A 115 -11.94 -5.01 -5.60
N GLU A 116 -12.74 -5.53 -4.67
CA GLU A 116 -13.17 -6.92 -4.75
C GLU A 116 -13.89 -7.04 -6.10
N ARG A 117 -13.11 -7.18 -7.20
CA ARG A 117 -13.41 -8.23 -8.14
C ARG A 117 -13.52 -9.40 -7.19
N SER A 118 -14.73 -9.89 -6.97
CA SER A 118 -14.93 -11.14 -6.26
C SER A 118 -13.96 -12.10 -6.93
N GLN A 119 -12.77 -12.27 -6.36
CA GLN A 119 -11.87 -13.33 -6.75
C GLN A 119 -12.70 -14.50 -6.32
N GLN A 120 -13.46 -15.05 -7.28
CA GLN A 120 -14.28 -16.22 -7.07
C GLN A 120 -13.26 -17.26 -6.65
N THR A 121 -13.10 -17.40 -5.34
CA THR A 121 -12.22 -18.37 -4.74
C THR A 121 -12.82 -19.70 -5.11
N ARG A 122 -12.20 -20.34 -6.09
CA ARG A 122 -12.67 -21.61 -6.59
C ARG A 122 -12.02 -22.67 -5.74
N ARG A 123 -12.84 -23.49 -5.12
CA ARG A 123 -12.37 -24.71 -4.49
C ARG A 123 -12.01 -25.70 -5.59
N ILE A 124 -10.75 -26.12 -5.63
CA ILE A 124 -10.30 -27.24 -6.43
C ILE A 124 -10.04 -28.42 -5.51
N THR A 125 -10.56 -29.56 -5.92
CA THR A 125 -10.26 -30.87 -5.33
C THR A 125 -9.45 -31.70 -6.30
N GLY A 126 -8.76 -32.71 -5.79
CA GLY A 126 -8.11 -33.65 -6.68
C GLY A 126 -7.57 -34.86 -5.96
N ARG A 127 -7.04 -35.79 -6.75
CA ARG A 127 -6.40 -37.01 -6.28
C ARG A 127 -5.06 -37.18 -6.97
N ILE A 128 -4.06 -37.56 -6.21
CA ILE A 128 -2.68 -37.76 -6.67
C ILE A 128 -2.34 -39.25 -6.57
N THR A 129 -1.90 -39.83 -7.69
CA THR A 129 -1.43 -41.21 -7.78
C THR A 129 -0.08 -41.29 -8.48
N ASP A 130 0.57 -42.45 -8.40
CA ASP A 130 1.69 -42.83 -9.26
C ASP A 130 1.20 -43.45 -10.58
N GLU A 131 2.14 -43.91 -11.42
CA GLU A 131 1.84 -44.59 -12.70
C GLU A 131 1.22 -45.98 -12.52
N ASN A 132 1.34 -46.60 -11.33
CA ASN A 132 0.73 -47.89 -10.98
C ASN A 132 -0.70 -47.75 -10.44
N GLY A 133 -1.15 -46.51 -10.17
CA GLY A 133 -2.45 -46.19 -9.58
C GLY A 133 -2.46 -46.18 -8.05
N GLU A 134 -1.30 -46.29 -7.41
CA GLU A 134 -1.14 -46.15 -5.96
C GLU A 134 -1.27 -44.68 -5.55
N THR A 135 -1.98 -44.42 -4.46
CA THR A 135 -2.21 -43.05 -3.98
C THR A 135 -0.98 -42.49 -3.29
N ILE A 136 -0.61 -41.25 -3.62
CA ILE A 136 0.53 -40.58 -3.00
C ILE A 136 0.04 -39.74 -1.82
N VAL A 137 0.35 -40.21 -0.61
CA VAL A 137 0.05 -39.54 0.65
C VAL A 137 1.17 -38.56 0.99
N GLY A 138 0.82 -37.34 1.41
CA GLY A 138 1.83 -36.35 1.81
C GLY A 138 2.48 -35.59 0.65
N ALA A 139 1.91 -35.63 -0.57
CA ALA A 139 2.37 -34.81 -1.68
C ALA A 139 2.12 -33.33 -1.38
N ASN A 140 3.09 -32.47 -1.69
CA ASN A 140 2.97 -31.03 -1.57
C ASN A 140 2.32 -30.45 -2.82
N ILE A 141 1.28 -29.64 -2.64
CA ILE A 141 0.59 -28.90 -3.69
C ILE A 141 0.74 -27.42 -3.37
N ILE A 142 1.40 -26.66 -4.23
CA ILE A 142 1.69 -25.23 -4.01
C ILE A 142 1.18 -24.43 -5.21
N GLU A 143 0.53 -23.30 -4.95
CA GLU A 143 0.21 -22.31 -5.99
C GLU A 143 1.49 -21.55 -6.37
N GLU A 144 1.92 -21.67 -7.63
CA GLU A 144 3.18 -21.11 -8.12
C GLU A 144 3.27 -19.59 -7.88
N GLY A 145 4.40 -19.14 -7.34
CA GLY A 145 4.63 -17.73 -7.02
C GLY A 145 4.00 -17.26 -5.70
N THR A 146 3.37 -18.15 -4.94
CA THR A 146 2.77 -17.85 -3.64
C THR A 146 3.25 -18.83 -2.54
N ASN A 147 2.91 -18.51 -1.28
CA ASN A 147 3.09 -19.44 -0.16
C ASN A 147 1.82 -20.25 0.16
N LYS A 148 0.80 -20.20 -0.72
CA LYS A 148 -0.44 -20.95 -0.53
C LYS A 148 -0.21 -22.39 -0.98
N GLY A 149 -0.42 -23.32 -0.05
CA GLY A 149 -0.16 -24.74 -0.28
C GLY A 149 -1.12 -25.63 0.50
N THR A 150 -1.24 -26.87 0.07
CA THR A 150 -1.91 -27.95 0.81
C THR A 150 -1.15 -29.25 0.62
N ILE A 151 -1.53 -30.28 1.37
CA ILE A 151 -0.89 -31.59 1.34
C ILE A 151 -1.97 -32.64 1.05
N SER A 152 -1.64 -33.69 0.28
CA SER A 152 -2.56 -34.80 0.05
C SER A 152 -2.81 -35.64 1.31
N ASP A 153 -4.05 -36.06 1.51
CA ASP A 153 -4.48 -36.91 2.62
C ASP A 153 -4.09 -38.40 2.41
N ILE A 154 -4.53 -39.25 3.34
CA ILE A 154 -4.28 -40.70 3.30
C ILE A 154 -4.84 -41.44 2.07
N ASN A 155 -5.78 -40.82 1.35
CA ASN A 155 -6.37 -41.36 0.11
C ASN A 155 -5.77 -40.67 -1.13
N GLY A 156 -4.69 -39.89 -0.95
CA GLY A 156 -4.06 -39.07 -1.98
C GLY A 156 -4.92 -37.88 -2.40
N ARG A 157 -5.97 -37.52 -1.65
CA ARG A 157 -6.88 -36.42 -2.01
C ARG A 157 -6.40 -35.10 -1.46
N PHE A 158 -6.68 -34.01 -2.18
CA PHE A 158 -6.41 -32.66 -1.70
C PHE A 158 -7.58 -31.72 -1.99
N SER A 159 -7.61 -30.61 -1.28
CA SER A 159 -8.58 -29.53 -1.46
C SER A 159 -7.91 -28.20 -1.20
N MET A 160 -7.99 -27.28 -2.16
CA MET A 160 -7.35 -25.97 -2.09
C MET A 160 -8.29 -24.89 -2.65
N ASN A 161 -8.31 -23.72 -2.00
CA ASN A 161 -9.01 -22.56 -2.52
C ASN A 161 -8.00 -21.72 -3.32
N LEU A 162 -8.31 -21.48 -4.59
CA LEU A 162 -7.47 -20.73 -5.51
C LEU A 162 -8.17 -19.43 -5.91
N GLU A 163 -7.39 -18.36 -5.98
CA GLU A 163 -7.82 -17.09 -6.57
C GLU A 163 -7.53 -17.16 -8.08
N ASP A 164 -8.55 -16.94 -8.92
CA ASP A 164 -8.45 -16.99 -10.38
C ASP A 164 -8.13 -18.38 -11.00
N ASN A 165 -7.03 -18.51 -11.74
CA ASN A 165 -6.64 -19.71 -12.51
C ASN A 165 -5.11 -19.93 -12.47
N PRO A 166 -4.50 -20.05 -11.28
CA PRO A 166 -3.06 -20.14 -11.16
C PRO A 166 -2.55 -21.51 -11.62
N VAL A 167 -1.25 -21.61 -11.82
CA VAL A 167 -0.57 -22.89 -11.99
C VAL A 167 -0.29 -23.45 -10.59
N ILE A 168 -0.62 -24.72 -10.37
CA ILE A 168 -0.22 -25.42 -9.16
C ILE A 168 0.96 -26.34 -9.48
N GLN A 169 1.93 -26.39 -8.58
CA GLN A 169 3.03 -27.34 -8.62
C GLN A 169 2.77 -28.45 -7.61
N VAL A 170 2.81 -29.69 -8.06
CA VAL A 170 2.73 -30.87 -7.22
C VAL A 170 4.10 -31.51 -7.13
N SER A 171 4.56 -31.79 -5.91
CA SER A 171 5.85 -32.45 -5.68
C SER A 171 5.77 -33.46 -4.54
N PHE A 172 6.53 -34.54 -4.67
CA PHE A 172 6.72 -35.52 -3.63
C PHE A 172 8.12 -36.12 -3.76
N THR A 173 8.71 -36.51 -2.63
CA THR A 173 10.07 -37.07 -2.60
C THR A 173 10.13 -38.34 -3.45
N GLY A 174 11.10 -38.40 -4.37
CA GLY A 174 11.25 -39.53 -5.31
C GLY A 174 10.51 -39.36 -6.64
N PHE A 175 9.69 -38.31 -6.80
CA PHE A 175 8.93 -38.05 -8.03
C PHE A 175 9.37 -36.75 -8.71
N ALA A 176 9.17 -36.68 -10.02
CA ALA A 176 9.39 -35.47 -10.78
C ALA A 176 8.28 -34.45 -10.44
N PRO A 177 8.61 -33.19 -10.13
CA PRO A 177 7.60 -32.17 -9.86
C PRO A 177 6.77 -31.90 -11.13
N LEU A 178 5.48 -31.69 -10.96
CA LEU A 178 4.54 -31.49 -12.06
C LEU A 178 3.75 -30.19 -11.87
N SER A 179 3.84 -29.29 -12.85
CA SER A 179 3.08 -28.04 -12.89
C SER A 179 1.81 -28.20 -13.72
N ILE A 180 0.67 -27.78 -13.17
CA ILE A 180 -0.66 -27.98 -13.75
C ILE A 180 -1.43 -26.67 -13.76
N ASN A 181 -1.93 -26.28 -14.93
CA ASN A 181 -2.83 -25.14 -15.05
C ASN A 181 -4.24 -25.50 -14.56
N THR A 182 -4.79 -24.68 -13.67
CA THR A 182 -6.11 -24.89 -13.03
C THR A 182 -7.28 -24.22 -13.75
N LYS A 183 -7.03 -23.56 -14.89
CA LYS A 183 -8.04 -22.82 -15.65
C LYS A 183 -9.22 -23.69 -16.04
N GLY A 184 -10.39 -23.31 -15.54
CA GLY A 184 -11.67 -23.97 -15.84
C GLY A 184 -11.83 -25.37 -15.22
N LYS A 185 -10.93 -25.77 -14.31
CA LYS A 185 -11.00 -27.07 -13.64
C LYS A 185 -11.49 -26.89 -12.21
N SER A 186 -12.35 -27.80 -11.74
CA SER A 186 -12.78 -27.92 -10.34
C SER A 186 -12.25 -29.20 -9.68
N GLU A 187 -11.92 -30.20 -10.49
CA GLU A 187 -11.38 -31.48 -10.05
C GLU A 187 -10.14 -31.85 -10.89
N LEU A 188 -9.11 -32.39 -10.24
CA LEU A 188 -7.85 -32.79 -10.86
C LEU A 188 -7.50 -34.24 -10.52
N LEU A 189 -7.24 -35.04 -11.56
CA LEU A 189 -6.56 -36.33 -11.42
C LEU A 189 -5.12 -36.16 -11.86
N ILE A 190 -4.20 -36.39 -10.93
CA ILE A 190 -2.78 -36.06 -11.09
C ILE A 190 -1.99 -37.35 -10.95
N VAL A 191 -1.20 -37.66 -11.98
CA VAL A 191 -0.28 -38.80 -11.97
C VAL A 191 1.14 -38.26 -11.91
N LEU A 192 1.85 -38.54 -10.82
CA LEU A 192 3.27 -38.22 -10.70
C LEU A 192 4.10 -39.35 -11.27
N LYS A 193 5.19 -38.98 -11.94
CA LYS A 193 6.16 -39.93 -12.48
C LYS A 193 7.36 -40.01 -11.57
N GLU A 194 7.88 -41.22 -11.38
CA GLU A 194 9.11 -41.41 -10.64
C GLU A 194 10.25 -40.59 -11.28
N ASN A 195 11.06 -39.99 -10.43
CA ASN A 195 12.24 -39.28 -10.89
C ASN A 195 13.36 -40.30 -11.07
N SER A 196 13.45 -40.89 -12.26
CA SER A 196 14.64 -41.65 -12.65
C SER A 196 15.80 -40.66 -12.81
N LYS A 197 16.65 -40.57 -11.79
CA LYS A 197 17.95 -39.89 -11.90
C LYS A 197 18.85 -40.60 -12.90
#